data_AF-L0RVM2-F1
#
_entry.id   AF-L0RVM2-F1
#
_cell.length_a   1.000
_cell.length_b   1.000
_cell.length_c   1.000
_cell.angle_alpha   90.00
_cell.angle_beta   90.00
_cell.angle_gamma   90.00
#
_symmetry.space_group_name_H-M   'P 1'
#
loop_
_entity.id
_entity.type
_entity.pdbx_description
1 polymer ?
#
loop_
_entity_poly.entity_id
_entity_poly.type
_entity_poly.pdbx_seq_one_letter_code
_entity_poly.pdbx_strand_id
1 'polypeptide(L)'
;MGHIKNFFSFKNIKNILVLGLALFIAIIVFLLVGFKVGTPFKPTFYNYKSYISKVNETKINQSFDYKTFNEIDEFTVGLINNKAIAGIGSDFQTINLIKKGYIKKVNFEKLLNRKINDSNELKQILQKIYTPIVFKHLESYDEELKTDEFGNLYNKPKHLWEYFVPYFQQDGVIAYNSLKASDKSNEFISNEKIIENYKKVINKSSITNFKDNIKPYSLFNILNTLKNNNYNNLVITDAVRVNMLYGSPYKFTNNKIVSNYGSIVNENNYKILVDSFIDLIQNSTNKKIDDKAISFNGDGLEILRSLIDPSRKDITASIMFNGDALDAYYSEDNGFNIKDKNQDIIPVPKGTIKVIKFSENVLLVDGLVVSKNISNANEDILYQTLRNSIYANIEAAYTYNDEKAFQTKLYDDYLNILFRDKFIKIFNQNKLNRDGLVKFDEFKSKLRKIFDSTLNDLIDNSELEKFKIFVQDLFSTKNNDSEVYKIIFKKILNINTDISEKKLIDKTSFVLSHIDFKNESWNEFLIEKYPNLENFTFINYTPSNIAEYDVIKRNYFINENNTFDKTAISIFEVNTSDNNIKHQRIRGVSEKTQSLLNTYYNLQIKH
;
A
#
# COMPACT_ATOMS: atom_id res chain seq x y z
N MET A 1 84.22 -1.77 -13.99
CA MET A 1 84.05 -1.89 -12.51
C MET A 1 83.69 -0.57 -11.81
N GLY A 2 84.31 0.57 -12.13
CA GLY A 2 84.01 1.86 -11.48
C GLY A 2 82.56 2.35 -11.62
N HIS A 3 81.93 2.14 -12.77
CA HIS A 3 80.52 2.50 -12.99
C HIS A 3 79.53 1.68 -12.14
N ILE A 4 79.86 0.41 -11.83
CA ILE A 4 79.02 -0.47 -10.99
C ILE A 4 79.10 -0.02 -9.51
N LYS A 5 80.30 0.37 -9.03
CA LYS A 5 80.44 0.93 -7.67
C LYS A 5 79.69 2.25 -7.49
N ASN A 6 79.68 3.12 -8.51
CA ASN A 6 78.89 4.35 -8.45
C ASN A 6 77.38 4.07 -8.47
N PHE A 7 76.93 3.09 -9.24
CA PHE A 7 75.50 2.70 -9.29
C PHE A 7 74.97 2.22 -7.93
N PHE A 8 75.76 1.46 -7.17
CA PHE A 8 75.42 1.02 -5.80
C PHE A 8 75.83 2.01 -4.70
N SER A 9 76.15 3.26 -5.04
CA SER A 9 76.34 4.27 -4.00
C SER A 9 75.07 4.42 -3.16
N PHE A 10 75.21 4.64 -1.86
CA PHE A 10 74.08 4.80 -0.93
C PHE A 10 73.08 5.86 -1.41
N LYS A 11 73.58 6.90 -2.11
CA LYS A 11 72.78 7.95 -2.76
C LYS A 11 71.87 7.41 -3.87
N ASN A 12 72.38 6.51 -4.71
CA ASN A 12 71.60 5.92 -5.80
C ASN A 12 70.59 4.87 -5.30
N ILE A 13 70.95 4.07 -4.29
CA ILE A 13 70.00 3.15 -3.63
C ILE A 13 68.87 3.93 -2.95
N LYS A 14 69.19 5.03 -2.25
CA LYS A 14 68.18 5.94 -1.67
C LYS A 14 67.25 6.52 -2.75
N ASN A 15 67.79 6.96 -3.88
CA ASN A 15 66.99 7.48 -4.99
C ASN A 15 66.08 6.40 -5.61
N ILE A 16 66.58 5.17 -5.78
CA ILE A 16 65.78 4.03 -6.28
C ILE A 16 64.65 3.68 -5.29
N LEU A 17 64.94 3.68 -3.98
CA LEU A 17 63.92 3.43 -2.95
C LEU A 17 62.86 4.55 -2.88
N VAL A 18 63.28 5.81 -2.99
CA VAL A 18 62.35 6.95 -3.05
C VAL A 18 61.48 6.90 -4.30
N LEU A 19 62.07 6.57 -5.47
CA LEU A 19 61.33 6.39 -6.71
C LEU A 19 60.37 5.19 -6.65
N GLY A 20 60.82 4.06 -6.08
CA GLY A 20 60.00 2.87 -5.87
C GLY A 20 58.82 3.14 -4.93
N LEU A 21 59.05 3.87 -3.83
CA LEU A 21 58.00 4.27 -2.90
C LEU A 21 57.02 5.25 -3.54
N ALA A 22 57.51 6.24 -4.30
CA ALA A 22 56.67 7.17 -5.04
C ALA A 22 55.79 6.47 -6.07
N LEU A 23 56.35 5.49 -6.80
CA LEU A 23 55.62 4.67 -7.77
C LEU A 23 54.56 3.81 -7.07
N PHE A 24 54.89 3.20 -5.94
CA PHE A 24 53.94 2.40 -5.15
C PHE A 24 52.77 3.25 -4.63
N ILE A 25 53.04 4.44 -4.11
CA ILE A 25 51.99 5.40 -3.68
C ILE A 25 51.15 5.83 -4.88
N ALA A 26 51.76 6.12 -6.03
CA ALA A 26 51.03 6.49 -7.24
C ALA A 26 50.10 5.36 -7.72
N ILE A 27 50.53 4.10 -7.66
CA ILE A 27 49.70 2.93 -7.98
C ILE A 27 48.53 2.81 -7.00
N ILE A 28 48.75 2.96 -5.69
CA ILE A 28 47.67 2.93 -4.69
C ILE A 28 46.67 4.06 -4.94
N VAL A 29 47.13 5.29 -5.19
CA VAL A 29 46.26 6.42 -5.49
C VAL A 29 45.48 6.16 -6.79
N PHE A 30 46.13 5.64 -7.83
CA PHE A 30 45.46 5.30 -9.09
C PHE A 30 44.41 4.19 -8.91
N LEU A 31 44.70 3.16 -8.10
CA LEU A 31 43.74 2.12 -7.76
C LEU A 31 42.58 2.66 -6.94
N LEU A 32 42.82 3.53 -5.96
CA LEU A 32 41.76 4.15 -5.15
C LEU A 32 40.89 5.10 -5.98
N VAL A 33 41.49 5.88 -6.88
CA VAL A 33 40.76 6.74 -7.82
C VAL A 33 39.98 5.88 -8.82
N GLY A 34 40.61 4.86 -9.41
CA GLY A 34 39.96 3.92 -10.32
C GLY A 34 38.79 3.18 -9.65
N PHE A 35 38.96 2.75 -8.41
CA PHE A 35 37.89 2.16 -7.61
C PHE A 35 36.76 3.16 -7.34
N LYS A 36 37.08 4.38 -6.89
CA LYS A 36 36.09 5.43 -6.62
C LYS A 36 35.35 5.90 -7.88
N VAL A 37 36.01 5.90 -9.04
CA VAL A 37 35.40 6.19 -10.35
C VAL A 37 34.53 5.02 -10.82
N GLY A 38 34.93 3.77 -10.55
CA GLY A 38 34.16 2.57 -10.86
C GLY A 38 32.98 2.32 -9.92
N THR A 39 33.04 2.80 -8.68
CA THR A 39 31.98 2.72 -7.66
C THR A 39 31.67 4.10 -7.09
N PRO A 40 30.94 4.96 -7.82
CA PRO A 40 30.56 6.27 -7.31
C PRO A 40 29.76 6.13 -6.01
N PHE A 41 29.98 7.06 -5.07
CA PHE A 41 29.22 7.12 -3.84
C PHE A 41 27.73 7.26 -4.16
N LYS A 42 26.92 6.31 -3.68
CA LYS A 42 25.47 6.35 -3.83
C LYS A 42 24.86 7.03 -2.60
N PRO A 43 24.12 8.14 -2.77
CA PRO A 43 23.39 8.71 -1.66
C PRO A 43 22.26 7.77 -1.22
N THR A 44 21.85 7.87 0.04
CA THR A 44 20.92 6.89 0.63
C THR A 44 19.46 7.27 0.40
N PHE A 45 18.65 6.29 -0.01
CA PHE A 45 17.18 6.37 -0.06
C PHE A 45 16.58 5.42 0.99
N TYR A 46 15.71 5.93 1.86
CA TYR A 46 15.10 5.14 2.93
C TYR A 46 13.66 4.72 2.60
N ASN A 47 13.22 3.56 3.06
CA ASN A 47 11.83 3.11 2.95
C ASN A 47 11.51 2.12 4.08
N TYR A 48 10.23 1.83 4.30
CA TYR A 48 9.80 0.78 5.22
C TYR A 48 10.23 -0.60 4.70
N LYS A 49 10.41 -1.55 5.62
CA LYS A 49 10.65 -2.95 5.26
C LYS A 49 9.42 -3.53 4.54
N SER A 50 9.66 -4.35 3.50
CA SER A 50 8.60 -5.01 2.70
C SER A 50 7.61 -4.05 2.00
N TYR A 51 7.98 -2.79 1.81
CA TYR A 51 7.16 -1.73 1.17
C TYR A 51 7.50 -1.46 -0.30
N ILE A 52 8.27 -2.35 -0.92
CA ILE A 52 8.67 -2.23 -2.31
C ILE A 52 8.90 -3.61 -2.92
N SER A 53 8.52 -3.79 -4.18
CA SER A 53 8.88 -4.98 -4.95
C SER A 53 10.37 -5.01 -5.27
N LYS A 54 10.91 -6.21 -5.54
CA LYS A 54 12.34 -6.36 -5.86
C LYS A 54 12.74 -5.64 -7.14
N VAL A 55 11.83 -5.56 -8.11
CA VAL A 55 12.01 -4.81 -9.36
C VAL A 55 12.25 -3.33 -9.06
N ASN A 56 11.37 -2.71 -8.29
CA ASN A 56 11.47 -1.30 -7.95
C ASN A 56 12.67 -1.01 -7.06
N GLU A 57 12.94 -1.88 -6.07
CA GLU A 57 14.14 -1.80 -5.24
C GLU A 57 15.41 -1.80 -6.11
N THR A 58 15.48 -2.68 -7.11
CA THR A 58 16.61 -2.78 -8.03
C THR A 58 16.78 -1.50 -8.86
N LYS A 59 15.67 -0.93 -9.37
CA LYS A 59 15.70 0.33 -10.12
C LYS A 59 16.19 1.49 -9.26
N ILE A 60 15.76 1.58 -7.99
CA ILE A 60 16.25 2.61 -7.05
C ILE A 60 17.73 2.37 -6.71
N ASN A 61 18.12 1.12 -6.47
CA ASN A 61 19.49 0.72 -6.11
C ASN A 61 20.52 0.98 -7.23
N GLN A 62 20.10 1.20 -8.47
CA GLN A 62 21.02 1.61 -9.54
C GLN A 62 21.66 2.96 -9.23
N SER A 63 20.89 3.90 -8.68
CA SER A 63 21.31 5.29 -8.41
C SER A 63 21.57 5.57 -6.92
N PHE A 64 20.95 4.81 -6.02
CA PHE A 64 20.93 5.08 -4.58
C PHE A 64 21.35 3.86 -3.76
N ASP A 65 21.79 4.08 -2.53
CA ASP A 65 21.90 3.03 -1.51
C ASP A 65 20.52 2.89 -0.84
N TYR A 66 19.74 1.88 -1.23
CA TYR A 66 18.40 1.65 -0.69
C TYR A 66 18.50 1.02 0.70
N LYS A 67 17.90 1.67 1.70
CA LYS A 67 17.85 1.18 3.08
C LYS A 67 16.42 1.02 3.56
N THR A 68 16.19 -0.07 4.28
CA THR A 68 14.93 -0.30 4.99
C THR A 68 15.07 0.10 6.45
N PHE A 69 13.97 0.58 7.05
CA PHE A 69 13.87 0.80 8.50
C PHE A 69 12.65 0.07 9.07
N ASN A 70 12.70 -0.23 10.37
CA ASN A 70 11.55 -0.78 11.10
C ASN A 70 10.78 0.35 11.78
N GLU A 71 11.50 1.33 12.35
CA GLU A 71 10.92 2.47 13.04
C GLU A 71 11.16 3.75 12.26
N ILE A 72 10.11 4.56 12.15
CA ILE A 72 10.13 5.82 11.38
C ILE A 72 11.18 6.82 11.89
N ASP A 73 11.58 6.70 13.15
CA ASP A 73 12.63 7.52 13.77
C ASP A 73 14.02 7.26 13.15
N GLU A 74 14.29 6.06 12.62
CA GLU A 74 15.55 5.76 11.93
C GLU A 74 15.72 6.63 10.66
N PHE A 75 14.65 6.79 9.89
CA PHE A 75 14.65 7.68 8.72
C PHE A 75 14.79 9.15 9.13
N THR A 76 14.07 9.57 10.18
CA THR A 76 14.20 10.92 10.77
C THR A 76 15.66 11.23 11.11
N VAL A 77 16.32 10.33 11.85
CA VAL A 77 17.74 10.45 12.23
C VAL A 77 18.65 10.47 10.99
N GLY A 78 18.31 9.70 9.95
CA GLY A 78 19.00 9.72 8.66
C GLY A 78 18.96 11.09 7.97
N LEU A 79 17.79 11.75 7.97
CA LEU A 79 17.62 13.10 7.41
C LEU A 79 18.37 14.15 8.23
N ILE A 80 18.23 14.14 9.56
CA ILE A 80 18.87 15.11 10.46
C ILE A 80 20.40 15.06 10.32
N ASN A 81 20.95 13.86 10.22
CA ASN A 81 22.40 13.66 10.10
C ASN A 81 22.93 13.76 8.66
N ASN A 82 22.12 14.21 7.69
CA ASN A 82 22.49 14.33 6.28
C ASN A 82 22.95 13.00 5.64
N LYS A 83 22.49 11.87 6.18
CA LYS A 83 22.80 10.53 5.65
C LYS A 83 21.77 10.07 4.61
N ALA A 84 20.54 10.58 4.70
CA ALA A 84 19.47 10.33 3.74
C ALA A 84 19.23 11.57 2.87
N ILE A 85 19.07 11.37 1.56
CA ILE A 85 18.69 12.45 0.63
C ILE A 85 17.19 12.49 0.37
N ALA A 86 16.51 11.35 0.54
CA ALA A 86 15.08 11.18 0.38
C ALA A 86 14.66 9.84 0.98
N GLY A 87 13.36 9.63 1.09
CA GLY A 87 12.79 8.35 1.47
C GLY A 87 11.28 8.40 1.55
N ILE A 88 10.67 7.25 1.85
CA ILE A 88 9.25 7.15 2.18
C ILE A 88 9.10 7.32 3.68
N GLY A 89 8.28 8.29 4.09
CA GLY A 89 7.93 8.52 5.49
C GLY A 89 6.44 8.80 5.64
N SER A 90 5.99 8.99 6.88
CA SER A 90 4.58 9.26 7.16
C SER A 90 4.24 10.75 7.07
N ASP A 91 2.99 11.04 6.75
CA ASP A 91 2.42 12.39 6.75
C ASP A 91 2.68 13.16 8.06
N PHE A 92 2.41 12.56 9.23
CA PHE A 92 2.57 13.20 10.53
C PHE A 92 4.04 13.42 10.91
N GLN A 93 4.94 12.54 10.50
CA GLN A 93 6.39 12.73 10.63
C GLN A 93 6.82 13.92 9.77
N THR A 94 6.31 13.99 8.53
CA THR A 94 6.63 15.05 7.58
C THR A 94 6.28 16.43 8.14
N ILE A 95 5.16 16.59 8.85
CA ILE A 95 4.82 17.85 9.54
C ILE A 95 5.96 18.31 10.46
N ASN A 96 6.48 17.42 11.30
CA ASN A 96 7.59 17.77 12.20
C ASN A 96 8.85 18.14 11.41
N LEU A 97 9.15 17.43 10.32
CA LEU A 97 10.31 17.71 9.47
C LEU A 97 10.20 19.08 8.76
N ILE A 98 9.00 19.48 8.32
CA ILE A 98 8.74 20.82 7.75
C ILE A 98 8.98 21.89 8.81
N LYS A 99 8.47 21.67 10.03
CA LYS A 99 8.54 22.63 11.14
C LYS A 99 9.96 22.90 11.62
N LYS A 100 10.82 21.88 11.55
CA LYS A 100 12.26 21.98 11.87
C LYS A 100 13.13 22.40 10.68
N GLY A 101 12.56 22.43 9.48
CA GLY A 101 13.27 22.80 8.27
C GLY A 101 14.32 21.79 7.81
N TYR A 102 14.11 20.49 8.06
CA TYR A 102 14.99 19.42 7.60
C TYR A 102 14.72 18.97 6.14
N ILE A 103 13.56 19.33 5.61
CA ILE A 103 13.11 18.92 4.27
C ILE A 103 12.73 20.13 3.43
N LYS A 104 12.72 19.95 2.11
CA LYS A 104 12.37 20.98 1.13
C LYS A 104 11.09 20.64 0.38
N LYS A 105 10.50 21.64 -0.29
CA LYS A 105 9.43 21.41 -1.25
C LYS A 105 9.90 20.46 -2.34
N VAL A 106 9.01 19.57 -2.77
CA VAL A 106 9.25 18.68 -3.90
C VAL A 106 9.25 19.52 -5.17
N ASN A 107 10.24 19.30 -6.04
CA ASN A 107 10.21 19.91 -7.37
C ASN A 107 9.28 19.11 -8.28
N PHE A 108 8.00 19.47 -8.27
CA PHE A 108 6.98 18.81 -9.08
C PHE A 108 7.15 19.03 -10.58
N GLU A 109 7.80 20.12 -11.02
CA GLU A 109 8.11 20.29 -12.45
C GLU A 109 9.03 19.17 -12.94
N LYS A 110 10.06 18.88 -12.14
CA LYS A 110 10.96 17.76 -12.41
C LYS A 110 10.24 16.44 -12.26
N LEU A 111 9.53 16.19 -11.16
CA LEU A 111 8.87 14.91 -10.88
C LEU A 111 7.83 14.54 -11.94
N LEU A 112 6.99 15.49 -12.34
CA LEU A 112 5.92 15.33 -13.34
C LEU A 112 6.39 15.68 -14.77
N ASN A 113 7.70 15.89 -14.96
CA ASN A 113 8.34 16.23 -16.23
C ASN A 113 7.57 17.29 -17.06
N ARG A 114 7.14 18.37 -16.41
CA ARG A 114 6.31 19.42 -17.02
C ARG A 114 6.56 20.78 -16.38
N LYS A 115 6.25 21.83 -17.12
CA LYS A 115 6.24 23.19 -16.55
C LYS A 115 5.02 23.39 -15.65
N ILE A 116 5.21 24.10 -14.54
CA ILE A 116 4.17 24.47 -13.58
C ILE A 116 4.38 25.94 -13.22
N ASN A 117 3.43 26.80 -13.58
CA ASN A 117 3.63 28.24 -13.50
C ASN A 117 3.55 28.76 -12.06
N ASP A 118 2.64 28.23 -11.25
CA ASP A 118 2.44 28.66 -9.87
C ASP A 118 1.86 27.56 -8.95
N SER A 119 1.72 27.91 -7.67
CA SER A 119 1.22 27.02 -6.61
C SER A 119 -0.26 26.64 -6.78
N ASN A 120 -1.08 27.49 -7.42
CA ASN A 120 -2.49 27.18 -7.69
C ASN A 120 -2.61 26.16 -8.83
N GLU A 121 -1.81 26.30 -9.89
CA GLU A 121 -1.72 25.30 -10.95
C GLU A 121 -1.24 23.97 -10.38
N LEU A 122 -0.19 23.98 -9.55
CA LEU A 122 0.28 22.78 -8.86
C LEU A 122 -0.85 22.12 -8.07
N LYS A 123 -1.59 22.90 -7.26
CA LYS A 123 -2.71 22.39 -6.46
C LYS A 123 -3.75 21.68 -7.32
N GLN A 124 -4.16 22.28 -8.44
CA GLN A 124 -5.13 21.70 -9.36
C GLN A 124 -4.61 20.41 -10.02
N ILE A 125 -3.32 20.36 -10.35
CA ILE A 125 -2.69 19.14 -10.88
C ILE A 125 -2.75 18.03 -9.83
N LEU A 126 -2.33 18.31 -8.60
CA LEU A 126 -2.28 17.32 -7.53
C LEU A 126 -3.67 16.83 -7.11
N GLN A 127 -4.69 17.69 -7.15
CA GLN A 127 -6.09 17.30 -6.93
C GLN A 127 -6.61 16.28 -7.95
N LYS A 128 -6.04 16.25 -9.17
CA LYS A 128 -6.36 15.26 -10.20
C LYS A 128 -5.49 14.01 -10.13
N ILE A 129 -4.34 14.07 -9.47
CA ILE A 129 -3.39 12.94 -9.37
C ILE A 129 -3.67 12.10 -8.14
N TYR A 130 -4.02 12.72 -7.02
CA TYR A 130 -4.27 12.02 -5.76
C TYR A 130 -5.74 11.68 -5.60
N THR A 131 -6.03 10.61 -4.86
CA THR A 131 -7.41 10.30 -4.48
C THR A 131 -8.01 11.48 -3.68
N PRO A 132 -9.32 11.76 -3.82
CA PRO A 132 -9.94 12.91 -3.15
C PRO A 132 -9.76 12.90 -1.62
N ILE A 133 -9.81 11.72 -1.00
CA ILE A 133 -9.61 11.56 0.45
C ILE A 133 -8.18 11.93 0.85
N VAL A 134 -7.16 11.48 0.11
CA VAL A 134 -5.76 11.79 0.38
C VAL A 134 -5.51 13.27 0.22
N PHE A 135 -5.96 13.89 -0.86
CA PHE A 135 -5.73 15.33 -1.06
C PHE A 135 -6.33 16.16 0.08
N LYS A 136 -7.58 15.88 0.45
CA LYS A 136 -8.26 16.51 1.59
C LYS A 136 -7.53 16.27 2.91
N HIS A 137 -6.96 15.08 3.09
CA HIS A 137 -6.18 14.72 4.27
C HIS A 137 -4.89 15.54 4.36
N LEU A 138 -4.17 15.72 3.25
CA LEU A 138 -2.98 16.58 3.21
C LEU A 138 -3.31 18.04 3.57
N GLU A 139 -4.39 18.61 3.01
CA GLU A 139 -4.85 19.97 3.33
C GLU A 139 -5.24 20.13 4.79
N SER A 140 -5.70 19.05 5.42
CA SER A 140 -6.16 19.12 6.80
C SER A 140 -5.04 19.59 7.75
N TYR A 141 -3.76 19.37 7.39
CA TYR A 141 -2.60 19.81 8.16
C TYR A 141 -2.24 21.30 8.01
N ASP A 142 -2.89 22.07 7.14
CA ASP A 142 -2.53 23.46 6.84
C ASP A 142 -2.47 24.36 8.09
N GLU A 143 -3.38 24.15 9.04
CA GLU A 143 -3.37 24.89 10.33
C GLU A 143 -2.11 24.62 11.16
N GLU A 144 -1.60 23.38 11.17
CA GLU A 144 -0.39 23.00 11.91
C GLU A 144 0.89 23.53 11.25
N LEU A 145 0.81 23.84 9.95
CA LEU A 145 1.89 24.34 9.12
C LEU A 145 1.89 25.88 8.95
N LYS A 146 1.12 26.60 9.76
CA LYS A 146 1.23 28.07 9.88
C LYS A 146 2.47 28.51 10.65
N THR A 147 3.00 27.66 11.52
CA THR A 147 4.12 27.98 12.42
C THR A 147 5.28 27.00 12.32
N ASP A 148 6.47 27.46 12.70
CA ASP A 148 7.64 26.61 12.93
C ASP A 148 7.54 25.81 14.24
N GLU A 149 8.59 25.08 14.59
CA GLU A 149 8.63 24.29 15.83
C GLU A 149 8.56 25.13 17.12
N PHE A 150 8.89 26.43 17.04
CA PHE A 150 8.87 27.38 18.15
C PHE A 150 7.57 28.19 18.22
N GLY A 151 6.65 28.00 17.26
CA GLY A 151 5.39 28.72 17.19
C GLY A 151 5.46 30.05 16.44
N ASN A 152 6.59 30.38 15.80
CA ASN A 152 6.69 31.58 14.97
C ASN A 152 5.97 31.37 13.64
N LEU A 153 5.21 32.38 13.20
CA LEU A 153 4.52 32.34 11.90
C LEU A 153 5.51 32.32 10.74
N TYR A 154 5.23 31.50 9.73
CA TYR A 154 5.95 31.61 8.46
C TYR A 154 5.52 32.85 7.68
N ASN A 155 6.46 33.43 6.92
CA ASN A 155 6.18 34.54 6.00
C ASN A 155 5.13 34.18 4.92
N LYS A 156 5.02 32.89 4.57
CA LYS A 156 3.99 32.34 3.69
C LYS A 156 3.49 31.04 4.30
N PRO A 157 2.18 30.75 4.23
CA PRO A 157 1.66 29.44 4.61
C PRO A 157 2.42 28.32 3.89
N LYS A 158 2.73 27.25 4.63
CA LYS A 158 3.27 26.01 4.05
C LYS A 158 2.13 25.00 3.96
N HIS A 159 2.16 24.19 2.93
CA HIS A 159 1.17 23.13 2.73
C HIS A 159 1.86 21.78 2.62
N LEU A 160 1.30 20.73 3.23
CA LEU A 160 1.93 19.41 3.21
C LEU A 160 2.09 18.88 1.78
N TRP A 161 1.11 19.12 0.91
CA TRP A 161 1.13 18.69 -0.49
C TRP A 161 2.24 19.33 -1.33
N GLU A 162 2.92 20.37 -0.86
CA GLU A 162 4.12 20.92 -1.52
C GLU A 162 5.42 20.19 -1.14
N TYR A 163 5.42 19.45 -0.02
CA TYR A 163 6.61 18.81 0.57
C TYR A 163 6.54 17.28 0.52
N PHE A 164 5.42 16.72 0.08
CA PHE A 164 5.09 15.32 0.23
C PHE A 164 4.43 14.77 -1.03
N VAL A 165 4.86 13.60 -1.49
CA VAL A 165 4.21 12.87 -2.59
C VAL A 165 3.61 11.59 -2.00
N PRO A 166 2.27 11.50 -1.83
CA PRO A 166 1.62 10.30 -1.36
C PRO A 166 1.99 9.06 -2.18
N TYR A 167 2.24 7.96 -1.49
CA TYR A 167 2.53 6.65 -2.06
C TYR A 167 1.37 5.70 -1.76
N PHE A 168 1.18 5.36 -0.49
CA PHE A 168 0.09 4.51 -0.01
C PHE A 168 -0.74 5.20 1.05
N GLN A 169 -2.02 4.84 1.10
CA GLN A 169 -2.96 5.24 2.14
C GLN A 169 -3.50 4.01 2.85
N GLN A 170 -3.75 4.12 4.15
CA GLN A 170 -4.25 3.04 4.97
C GLN A 170 -5.24 3.53 6.03
N ASP A 171 -6.16 2.67 6.41
CA ASP A 171 -6.98 2.83 7.60
C ASP A 171 -6.95 1.57 8.48
N GLY A 172 -7.40 1.74 9.73
CA GLY A 172 -7.43 0.66 10.71
C GLY A 172 -8.62 -0.28 10.49
N VAL A 173 -8.40 -1.56 10.73
CA VAL A 173 -9.44 -2.58 10.67
C VAL A 173 -9.31 -3.57 11.82
N ILE A 174 -10.41 -4.25 12.11
CA ILE A 174 -10.41 -5.46 12.92
C ILE A 174 -10.44 -6.65 11.99
N ALA A 175 -9.43 -7.53 12.09
CA ALA A 175 -9.41 -8.78 11.34
C ALA A 175 -9.45 -9.98 12.30
N TYR A 176 -10.30 -10.98 12.03
CA TYR A 176 -10.44 -12.18 12.86
C TYR A 176 -10.47 -13.46 12.02
N ASN A 177 -9.93 -14.55 12.59
CA ASN A 177 -9.88 -15.84 11.92
C ASN A 177 -11.08 -16.70 12.33
N SER A 178 -12.04 -16.84 11.41
CA SER A 178 -13.28 -17.59 11.61
C SER A 178 -13.11 -19.08 11.96
N LEU A 179 -11.91 -19.65 11.78
CA LEU A 179 -11.60 -21.04 12.15
C LEU A 179 -11.02 -21.19 13.56
N LYS A 180 -10.77 -20.08 14.27
CA LYS A 180 -10.09 -20.08 15.58
C LYS A 180 -10.98 -19.74 16.77
N ALA A 181 -12.29 -19.53 16.58
CA ALA A 181 -13.21 -19.38 17.70
C ALA A 181 -13.13 -20.60 18.64
N SER A 182 -13.13 -20.38 19.96
CA SER A 182 -12.94 -21.46 20.94
C SER A 182 -14.06 -22.50 20.93
N ASP A 183 -15.27 -22.10 20.54
CA ASP A 183 -16.37 -23.00 20.22
C ASP A 183 -16.48 -23.14 18.71
N LYS A 184 -16.48 -24.39 18.21
CA LYS A 184 -16.42 -24.75 16.77
C LYS A 184 -17.62 -24.26 15.92
N SER A 185 -18.47 -23.38 16.43
CA SER A 185 -19.35 -22.61 15.57
C SER A 185 -18.47 -21.63 14.80
N ASN A 186 -18.10 -21.99 13.57
CA ASN A 186 -17.46 -21.13 12.57
C ASN A 186 -18.40 -19.96 12.18
N GLU A 187 -18.95 -19.28 13.17
CA GLU A 187 -20.04 -18.35 13.00
C GLU A 187 -19.43 -16.99 12.67
N PHE A 188 -19.69 -16.58 11.43
CA PHE A 188 -19.38 -15.26 10.95
C PHE A 188 -20.06 -14.20 11.84
N ILE A 189 -19.30 -13.17 12.21
CA ILE A 189 -19.86 -11.98 12.86
C ILE A 189 -20.49 -11.14 11.76
N SER A 190 -21.80 -11.28 11.59
CA SER A 190 -22.58 -10.48 10.65
C SER A 190 -22.85 -9.07 11.19
N ASN A 191 -23.28 -8.18 10.29
CA ASN A 191 -23.70 -6.83 10.65
C ASN A 191 -24.86 -6.86 11.67
N GLU A 192 -25.78 -7.81 11.53
CA GLU A 192 -26.89 -8.02 12.46
C GLU A 192 -26.37 -8.34 13.86
N LYS A 193 -25.37 -9.22 13.98
CA LYS A 193 -24.74 -9.54 15.27
C LYS A 193 -24.10 -8.33 15.94
N ILE A 194 -23.41 -7.48 15.17
CA ILE A 194 -22.81 -6.24 15.68
C ILE A 194 -23.91 -5.30 16.22
N ILE A 195 -25.00 -5.14 15.47
CA ILE A 195 -26.14 -4.29 15.84
C ILE A 195 -26.90 -4.85 17.06
N GLU A 196 -27.08 -6.15 17.14
CA GLU A 196 -27.69 -6.83 18.29
C GLU A 196 -26.83 -6.70 19.54
N ASN A 197 -25.51 -6.90 19.42
CA ASN A 197 -24.59 -6.69 20.53
C ASN A 197 -24.66 -5.25 21.03
N TYR A 198 -24.63 -4.28 20.12
CA TYR A 198 -24.77 -2.86 20.46
C TYR A 198 -26.04 -2.60 21.29
N LYS A 199 -27.20 -3.09 20.82
CA LYS A 199 -28.48 -2.96 21.57
C LYS A 199 -28.40 -3.59 22.96
N LYS A 200 -27.73 -4.73 23.12
CA LYS A 200 -27.55 -5.39 24.43
C LYS A 200 -26.65 -4.57 25.35
N VAL A 201 -25.53 -4.05 24.84
CA VAL A 201 -24.54 -3.30 25.61
C VAL A 201 -25.13 -1.96 26.08
N ILE A 202 -25.80 -1.20 25.21
CA ILE A 202 -26.37 0.10 25.60
C ILE A 202 -27.43 -0.04 26.70
N ASN A 203 -28.20 -1.14 26.70
CA ASN A 203 -29.25 -1.38 27.70
C ASN A 203 -28.70 -1.87 29.05
N LYS A 204 -27.49 -2.45 29.06
CA LYS A 204 -26.84 -2.98 30.27
C LYS A 204 -25.83 -2.01 30.89
N SER A 205 -25.38 -1.02 30.14
CA SER A 205 -24.34 -0.10 30.60
C SER A 205 -24.84 0.82 31.71
N SER A 206 -24.07 0.93 32.79
CA SER A 206 -24.30 1.90 33.87
C SER A 206 -23.69 3.28 33.59
N ILE A 207 -23.00 3.45 32.46
CA ILE A 207 -22.28 4.68 32.09
C ILE A 207 -23.29 5.73 31.61
N THR A 208 -23.29 6.91 32.24
CA THR A 208 -24.38 7.91 32.13
C THR A 208 -24.70 8.38 30.70
N ASN A 209 -23.71 8.41 29.82
CA ASN A 209 -23.81 8.93 28.44
C ASN A 209 -23.36 7.91 27.39
N PHE A 210 -23.45 6.61 27.71
CA PHE A 210 -22.93 5.55 26.84
C PHE A 210 -23.57 5.55 25.45
N LYS A 211 -24.90 5.64 25.39
CA LYS A 211 -25.67 5.63 24.14
C LYS A 211 -25.32 6.80 23.22
N ASP A 212 -24.92 7.93 23.78
CA ASP A 212 -24.58 9.14 23.02
C ASP A 212 -23.17 9.09 22.42
N ASN A 213 -22.29 8.25 22.98
CA ASN A 213 -20.87 8.21 22.62
C ASN A 213 -20.44 6.93 21.90
N ILE A 214 -21.18 5.83 22.07
CA ILE A 214 -20.87 4.54 21.45
C ILE A 214 -21.81 4.30 20.27
N LYS A 215 -21.23 4.00 19.11
CA LYS A 215 -21.96 3.65 17.89
C LYS A 215 -21.91 2.15 17.63
N PRO A 216 -22.80 1.60 16.78
CA PRO A 216 -22.76 0.18 16.43
C PRO A 216 -21.40 -0.30 15.91
N TYR A 217 -20.76 0.47 15.03
CA TYR A 217 -19.45 0.13 14.47
C TYR A 217 -18.29 0.84 15.18
N SER A 218 -18.50 1.29 16.41
CA SER A 218 -17.37 1.76 17.23
C SER A 218 -16.44 0.60 17.55
N LEU A 219 -15.14 0.88 17.67
CA LEU A 219 -14.13 -0.11 18.03
C LEU A 219 -14.49 -0.83 19.34
N PHE A 220 -15.06 -0.10 20.32
CA PHE A 220 -15.59 -0.68 21.56
C PHE A 220 -16.58 -1.81 21.29
N ASN A 221 -17.61 -1.56 20.49
CA ASN A 221 -18.68 -2.53 20.28
C ASN A 221 -18.19 -3.73 19.43
N ILE A 222 -17.31 -3.50 18.47
CA ILE A 222 -16.75 -4.57 17.64
C ILE A 222 -15.90 -5.52 18.49
N LEU A 223 -15.00 -4.99 19.33
CA LEU A 223 -14.19 -5.81 20.25
C LEU A 223 -15.07 -6.56 21.26
N ASN A 224 -16.11 -5.92 21.79
CA ASN A 224 -17.07 -6.57 22.68
C ASN A 224 -17.86 -7.68 21.98
N THR A 225 -18.23 -7.47 20.71
CA THR A 225 -18.89 -8.48 19.88
C THR A 225 -17.98 -9.68 19.65
N LEU A 226 -16.71 -9.45 19.30
CA LEU A 226 -15.71 -10.50 19.14
C LEU A 226 -15.56 -11.34 20.39
N LYS A 227 -15.37 -10.70 21.55
CA LYS A 227 -15.30 -11.36 22.85
C LYS A 227 -16.53 -12.23 23.12
N ASN A 228 -17.74 -11.68 22.91
CA ASN A 228 -19.00 -12.42 23.12
C ASN A 228 -19.21 -13.56 22.11
N ASN A 229 -18.40 -13.63 21.05
CA ASN A 229 -18.38 -14.70 20.05
C ASN A 229 -17.05 -15.49 20.09
N ASN A 230 -16.40 -15.55 21.25
CA ASN A 230 -15.23 -16.40 21.52
C ASN A 230 -13.93 -16.06 20.77
N TYR A 231 -13.81 -14.84 20.24
CA TYR A 231 -12.56 -14.30 19.70
C TYR A 231 -11.82 -13.50 20.79
N ASN A 232 -11.30 -14.22 21.77
CA ASN A 232 -10.80 -13.63 23.02
C ASN A 232 -9.32 -13.21 22.99
N ASN A 233 -8.55 -13.62 21.99
CA ASN A 233 -7.12 -13.36 21.93
C ASN A 233 -6.81 -12.37 20.80
N LEU A 234 -6.34 -11.20 21.18
CA LEU A 234 -6.16 -10.03 20.33
C LEU A 234 -4.67 -9.70 20.18
N VAL A 235 -4.23 -9.55 18.94
CA VAL A 235 -2.95 -8.91 18.63
C VAL A 235 -3.18 -7.51 18.06
N ILE A 236 -2.45 -6.52 18.54
CA ILE A 236 -2.62 -5.11 18.17
C ILE A 236 -1.33 -4.61 17.53
N THR A 237 -1.45 -3.86 16.44
CA THR A 237 -0.29 -3.17 15.86
C THR A 237 0.32 -2.21 16.89
N ASP A 238 1.61 -2.33 17.16
CA ASP A 238 2.36 -1.52 18.13
C ASP A 238 2.71 -0.14 17.56
N ALA A 239 1.68 0.62 17.21
CA ALA A 239 1.77 1.98 16.69
C ALA A 239 1.19 2.96 17.72
N VAL A 240 2.02 3.42 18.66
CA VAL A 240 1.59 4.19 19.84
C VAL A 240 0.62 5.33 19.51
N ARG A 241 0.95 6.15 18.50
CA ARG A 241 0.14 7.31 18.11
C ARG A 241 -1.19 6.93 17.47
N VAL A 242 -1.22 5.81 16.77
CA VAL A 242 -2.44 5.22 16.18
C VAL A 242 -3.32 4.66 17.31
N ASN A 243 -2.74 3.91 18.24
CA ASN A 243 -3.46 3.33 19.38
C ASN A 243 -4.09 4.41 20.27
N MET A 244 -3.38 5.51 20.53
CA MET A 244 -3.96 6.68 21.22
C MET A 244 -5.15 7.27 20.46
N LEU A 245 -5.07 7.38 19.13
CA LEU A 245 -6.18 7.89 18.33
C LEU A 245 -7.38 6.95 18.39
N TYR A 246 -7.18 5.63 18.34
CA TYR A 246 -8.24 4.63 18.53
C TYR A 246 -8.90 4.69 19.90
N GLY A 247 -8.13 4.97 20.96
CA GLY A 247 -8.64 5.14 22.32
C GLY A 247 -9.37 6.45 22.56
N SER A 248 -9.04 7.51 21.81
CA SER A 248 -9.51 8.87 22.08
C SER A 248 -11.04 9.10 21.99
N PRO A 249 -11.84 8.34 21.23
CA PRO A 249 -13.29 8.40 21.37
C PRO A 249 -13.81 7.93 22.73
N TYR A 250 -13.01 7.16 23.49
CA TYR A 250 -13.42 6.41 24.68
C TYR A 250 -12.64 6.81 25.94
N LYS A 251 -12.45 8.11 26.21
CA LYS A 251 -11.93 8.51 27.53
C LYS A 251 -12.97 8.25 28.60
N PHE A 252 -12.71 7.28 29.49
CA PHE A 252 -13.61 6.95 30.59
C PHE A 252 -13.22 7.73 31.85
N THR A 253 -14.17 8.49 32.41
CA THR A 253 -13.93 9.32 33.61
C THR A 253 -15.22 9.53 34.37
N ASN A 254 -15.21 9.30 35.68
CA ASN A 254 -16.35 9.53 36.57
C ASN A 254 -17.67 8.92 36.04
N ASN A 255 -17.61 7.67 35.57
CA ASN A 255 -18.74 6.94 34.97
C ASN A 255 -19.34 7.62 33.72
N LYS A 256 -18.52 8.38 32.97
CA LYS A 256 -18.88 9.03 31.70
C LYS A 256 -17.81 8.78 30.65
N ILE A 257 -18.22 8.79 29.39
CA ILE A 257 -17.32 8.79 28.23
C ILE A 257 -17.18 10.22 27.72
N VAL A 258 -15.96 10.70 27.50
CA VAL A 258 -15.69 12.04 26.97
C VAL A 258 -14.80 11.91 25.74
N SER A 259 -15.36 12.04 24.54
CA SER A 259 -14.55 11.96 23.32
C SER A 259 -13.49 13.08 23.28
N ASN A 260 -12.23 12.70 23.13
CA ASN A 260 -11.13 13.58 22.75
C ASN A 260 -10.60 13.21 21.36
N TYR A 261 -11.47 12.70 20.49
CA TYR A 261 -11.12 12.22 19.16
C TYR A 261 -10.50 13.31 18.28
N GLY A 262 -9.25 13.07 17.83
CA GLY A 262 -8.49 14.01 17.00
C GLY A 262 -7.90 15.21 17.77
N SER A 263 -7.83 15.15 19.10
CA SER A 263 -7.20 16.17 19.95
C SER A 263 -5.69 16.29 19.70
N ILE A 264 -5.15 17.49 19.91
CA ILE A 264 -3.69 17.71 19.89
C ILE A 264 -3.07 17.01 21.10
N VAL A 265 -2.01 16.25 20.87
CA VAL A 265 -1.23 15.59 21.92
C VAL A 265 -0.18 16.56 22.46
N ASN A 266 -0.09 16.69 23.78
CA ASN A 266 0.86 17.54 24.48
C ASN A 266 1.25 16.94 25.84
N GLU A 267 2.18 17.59 26.53
CA GLU A 267 2.69 17.17 27.85
C GLU A 267 1.61 17.02 28.92
N ASN A 268 0.48 17.72 28.80
CA ASN A 268 -0.59 17.70 29.81
C ASN A 268 -1.63 16.60 29.56
N ASN A 269 -1.73 16.04 28.35
CA ASN A 269 -2.80 15.11 28.00
C ASN A 269 -2.34 13.77 27.40
N TYR A 270 -1.04 13.57 27.14
CA TYR A 270 -0.55 12.32 26.55
C TYR A 270 -0.91 11.09 27.39
N LYS A 271 -0.81 11.17 28.73
CA LYS A 271 -1.20 10.09 29.63
C LYS A 271 -2.68 9.74 29.49
N ILE A 272 -3.54 10.75 29.52
CA ILE A 272 -4.99 10.60 29.36
C ILE A 272 -5.32 9.86 28.05
N LEU A 273 -4.62 10.17 26.96
CA LEU A 273 -4.84 9.53 25.66
C LEU A 273 -4.37 8.07 25.63
N VAL A 274 -3.24 7.76 26.28
CA VAL A 274 -2.78 6.38 26.47
C VAL A 274 -3.76 5.61 27.36
N ASP A 275 -4.16 6.18 28.48
CA ASP A 275 -5.13 5.59 29.42
C ASP A 275 -6.48 5.35 28.75
N SER A 276 -6.93 6.25 27.85
CA SER A 276 -8.19 6.07 27.10
C SER A 276 -8.13 4.85 26.17
N PHE A 277 -6.96 4.55 25.59
CA PHE A 277 -6.77 3.33 24.80
C PHE A 277 -6.78 2.09 25.69
N ILE A 278 -6.11 2.13 26.84
CA ILE A 278 -6.11 1.05 27.82
C ILE A 278 -7.53 0.76 28.30
N ASP A 279 -8.29 1.79 28.68
CA ASP A 279 -9.68 1.71 29.10
C ASP A 279 -10.58 1.13 28.00
N LEU A 280 -10.36 1.53 26.74
CA LEU A 280 -11.09 1.00 25.59
C LEU A 280 -10.89 -0.51 25.47
N ILE A 281 -9.64 -0.97 25.45
CA ILE A 281 -9.34 -2.41 25.35
C ILE A 281 -9.91 -3.13 26.56
N GLN A 282 -9.68 -2.63 27.77
CA GLN A 282 -10.10 -3.28 29.00
C GLN A 282 -11.62 -3.39 29.12
N ASN A 283 -12.35 -2.32 28.86
CA ASN A 283 -13.80 -2.31 29.02
C ASN A 283 -14.53 -3.02 27.87
N SER A 284 -13.92 -3.10 26.67
CA SER A 284 -14.52 -3.82 25.55
C SER A 284 -14.29 -5.33 25.64
N THR A 285 -13.08 -5.75 26.04
CA THR A 285 -12.64 -7.17 26.07
C THR A 285 -12.78 -7.82 27.45
N ASN A 286 -12.97 -7.05 28.52
CA ASN A 286 -12.86 -7.50 29.92
C ASN A 286 -11.47 -8.08 30.26
N LYS A 287 -10.43 -7.68 29.53
CA LYS A 287 -9.04 -8.11 29.73
C LYS A 287 -8.18 -6.90 30.05
N LYS A 288 -7.28 -7.04 31.03
CA LYS A 288 -6.28 -6.00 31.24
C LYS A 288 -5.37 -5.91 30.01
N ILE A 289 -4.75 -4.76 29.80
CA ILE A 289 -3.87 -4.53 28.66
C ILE A 289 -2.62 -5.44 28.67
N ASP A 290 -2.23 -5.90 29.87
CA ASP A 290 -1.13 -6.83 30.14
C ASP A 290 -1.58 -8.31 30.29
N ASP A 291 -2.86 -8.62 30.03
CA ASP A 291 -3.33 -10.00 30.01
C ASP A 291 -2.69 -10.74 28.82
N LYS A 292 -2.30 -12.01 29.02
CA LYS A 292 -1.73 -12.88 27.95
C LYS A 292 -2.59 -13.00 26.69
N ALA A 293 -3.88 -12.69 26.78
CA ALA A 293 -4.80 -12.67 25.65
C ALA A 293 -4.66 -11.41 24.79
N ILE A 294 -3.92 -10.39 25.24
CA ILE A 294 -3.62 -9.15 24.51
C ILE A 294 -2.12 -9.13 24.21
N SER A 295 -1.76 -8.93 22.95
CA SER A 295 -0.36 -8.83 22.53
C SER A 295 -0.17 -7.66 21.56
N PHE A 296 1.07 -7.18 21.46
CA PHE A 296 1.44 -6.04 20.62
C PHE A 296 2.59 -6.43 19.70
N ASN A 297 2.52 -6.03 18.43
CA ASN A 297 3.57 -6.30 17.47
C ASN A 297 3.71 -5.14 16.46
N GLY A 298 4.93 -4.71 16.17
CA GLY A 298 5.21 -3.67 15.17
C GLY A 298 5.36 -4.19 13.73
N ASP A 299 5.52 -5.50 13.55
CA ASP A 299 5.67 -6.13 12.23
C ASP A 299 4.31 -6.62 11.72
N GLY A 300 3.73 -5.87 10.77
CA GLY A 300 2.44 -6.21 10.15
C GLY A 300 2.41 -7.61 9.53
N LEU A 301 3.54 -8.08 8.97
CA LEU A 301 3.67 -9.43 8.41
C LEU A 301 3.61 -10.49 9.50
N GLU A 302 4.17 -10.24 10.68
CA GLU A 302 4.07 -11.18 11.79
C GLU A 302 2.63 -11.25 12.32
N ILE A 303 1.93 -10.10 12.41
CA ILE A 303 0.52 -10.04 12.81
C ILE A 303 -0.33 -10.86 11.84
N LEU A 304 -0.21 -10.61 10.52
CA LEU A 304 -1.04 -11.29 9.53
C LEU A 304 -0.76 -12.80 9.50
N ARG A 305 0.52 -13.21 9.51
CA ARG A 305 0.89 -14.63 9.52
C ARG A 305 0.37 -15.33 10.77
N SER A 306 0.51 -14.71 11.94
CA SER A 306 0.02 -15.28 13.19
C SER A 306 -1.50 -15.41 13.22
N LEU A 307 -2.22 -14.48 12.60
CA LEU A 307 -3.67 -14.55 12.47
C LEU A 307 -4.11 -15.71 11.56
N ILE A 308 -3.43 -15.93 10.43
CA ILE A 308 -3.74 -17.01 9.48
C ILE A 308 -3.35 -18.39 10.03
N ASP A 309 -2.18 -18.50 10.66
CA ASP A 309 -1.60 -19.78 11.08
C ASP A 309 -2.56 -20.59 11.98
N PRO A 310 -3.10 -21.73 11.51
CA PRO A 310 -4.09 -22.50 12.26
C PRO A 310 -3.55 -23.08 13.57
N SER A 311 -2.22 -23.18 13.74
CA SER A 311 -1.55 -23.67 14.96
C SER A 311 -1.53 -22.61 16.08
N ARG A 312 -1.53 -21.32 15.73
CA ARG A 312 -1.54 -20.19 16.66
C ARG A 312 -2.93 -19.93 17.23
N LYS A 313 -3.34 -20.72 18.24
CA LYS A 313 -4.63 -20.55 18.95
C LYS A 313 -4.62 -19.38 19.94
N ASP A 314 -3.44 -18.91 20.29
CA ASP A 314 -3.17 -17.74 21.11
C ASP A 314 -3.48 -16.41 20.38
N ILE A 315 -3.83 -16.43 19.10
CA ILE A 315 -4.28 -15.24 18.33
C ILE A 315 -5.52 -15.60 17.52
N THR A 316 -6.64 -14.93 17.80
CA THR A 316 -7.93 -15.18 17.12
C THR A 316 -8.49 -13.95 16.42
N ALA A 317 -8.08 -12.75 16.87
CA ALA A 317 -8.41 -11.47 16.25
C ALA A 317 -7.22 -10.51 16.30
N SER A 318 -7.31 -9.43 15.53
CA SER A 318 -6.28 -8.42 15.43
C SER A 318 -6.83 -7.01 15.17
N ILE A 319 -6.09 -5.99 15.60
CA ILE A 319 -6.21 -4.61 15.12
C ILE A 319 -4.99 -4.33 14.23
N MET A 320 -5.24 -4.16 12.93
CA MET A 320 -4.21 -4.01 11.89
C MET A 320 -4.63 -3.01 10.82
N PHE A 321 -3.77 -2.74 9.85
CA PHE A 321 -4.12 -1.91 8.70
C PHE A 321 -4.82 -2.72 7.60
N ASN A 322 -5.61 -2.03 6.80
CA ASN A 322 -6.41 -2.66 5.73
C ASN A 322 -5.56 -3.38 4.67
N GLY A 323 -4.32 -2.92 4.41
CA GLY A 323 -3.38 -3.60 3.50
C GLY A 323 -3.01 -5.01 3.98
N ASP A 324 -2.54 -5.14 5.22
CA ASP A 324 -2.21 -6.45 5.82
C ASP A 324 -3.44 -7.34 5.94
N ALA A 325 -4.61 -6.75 6.21
CA ALA A 325 -5.87 -7.47 6.27
C ALA A 325 -6.34 -7.98 4.90
N LEU A 326 -6.01 -7.28 3.81
CA LEU A 326 -6.31 -7.71 2.44
C LEU A 326 -5.44 -8.90 2.04
N ASP A 327 -4.15 -8.87 2.36
CA ASP A 327 -3.26 -10.03 2.19
C ASP A 327 -3.76 -11.21 3.03
N ALA A 328 -4.14 -10.96 4.29
CA ALA A 328 -4.71 -11.99 5.15
C ALA A 328 -6.03 -12.56 4.61
N TYR A 329 -6.85 -11.77 3.91
CA TYR A 329 -8.07 -12.24 3.27
C TYR A 329 -7.77 -13.25 2.14
N TYR A 330 -6.71 -13.03 1.36
CA TYR A 330 -6.16 -14.00 0.39
C TYR A 330 -5.23 -15.02 1.08
N SER A 331 -5.77 -15.68 2.11
CA SER A 331 -5.01 -16.60 2.97
C SER A 331 -4.34 -17.76 2.22
N GLU A 332 -4.84 -18.13 1.05
CA GLU A 332 -4.36 -19.26 0.23
C GLU A 332 -2.91 -19.09 -0.24
N ASP A 333 -2.46 -17.85 -0.43
CA ASP A 333 -1.13 -17.52 -0.97
C ASP A 333 -0.06 -17.41 0.13
N ASN A 334 -0.45 -17.60 1.40
CA ASN A 334 0.40 -17.40 2.57
C ASN A 334 1.12 -18.67 3.10
N GLY A 335 0.94 -19.81 2.42
CA GLY A 335 1.69 -21.06 2.69
C GLY A 335 1.24 -21.86 3.93
N PHE A 336 0.10 -21.52 4.52
CA PHE A 336 -0.49 -22.28 5.62
C PHE A 336 -1.54 -23.28 5.11
N ASN A 337 -1.63 -24.45 5.75
CA ASN A 337 -2.55 -25.52 5.37
C ASN A 337 -3.45 -25.95 6.53
N ILE A 338 -4.67 -26.38 6.21
CA ILE A 338 -5.64 -26.98 7.13
C ILE A 338 -6.11 -28.33 6.60
N LYS A 339 -6.72 -29.13 7.48
CA LYS A 339 -7.48 -30.31 7.06
C LYS A 339 -8.92 -29.94 6.78
N ASP A 340 -9.42 -30.28 5.61
CA ASP A 340 -10.81 -30.07 5.25
C ASP A 340 -11.74 -31.14 5.88
N LYS A 341 -13.03 -31.13 5.52
CA LYS A 341 -14.01 -32.11 6.04
C LYS A 341 -13.69 -33.55 5.64
N ASN A 342 -12.95 -33.76 4.55
CA ASN A 342 -12.54 -35.05 4.02
C ASN A 342 -11.16 -35.50 4.54
N GLN A 343 -10.54 -34.72 5.45
CA GLN A 343 -9.17 -34.90 5.95
C GLN A 343 -8.06 -34.58 4.93
N ASP A 344 -8.42 -33.96 3.80
CA ASP A 344 -7.45 -33.53 2.81
C ASP A 344 -6.71 -32.29 3.29
N ILE A 345 -5.41 -32.23 3.02
CA ILE A 345 -4.58 -31.06 3.32
C ILE A 345 -4.79 -30.04 2.21
N ILE A 346 -5.41 -28.92 2.55
CA ILE A 346 -5.67 -27.80 1.64
C ILE A 346 -5.06 -26.51 2.19
N PRO A 347 -4.71 -25.53 1.34
CA PRO A 347 -4.37 -24.18 1.80
C PRO A 347 -5.49 -23.59 2.65
N VAL A 348 -5.15 -22.69 3.58
CA VAL A 348 -6.17 -21.90 4.30
C VAL A 348 -7.00 -21.14 3.26
N PRO A 349 -8.32 -21.38 3.15
CA PRO A 349 -9.09 -20.83 2.03
C PRO A 349 -9.21 -19.30 2.08
N LYS A 350 -9.30 -18.69 0.90
CA LYS A 350 -9.74 -17.31 0.71
C LYS A 350 -10.93 -16.94 1.57
N GLY A 351 -10.85 -15.78 2.20
CA GLY A 351 -11.92 -15.24 3.05
C GLY A 351 -12.09 -15.97 4.37
N THR A 352 -11.15 -16.81 4.79
CA THR A 352 -11.07 -17.34 6.16
C THR A 352 -10.93 -16.22 7.18
N ILE A 353 -10.09 -15.23 6.85
CA ILE A 353 -9.96 -14.01 7.62
C ILE A 353 -11.10 -13.07 7.26
N LYS A 354 -11.78 -12.58 8.28
CA LYS A 354 -12.92 -11.67 8.17
C LYS A 354 -12.50 -10.32 8.70
N VAL A 355 -12.92 -9.26 8.03
CA VAL A 355 -12.49 -7.89 8.30
C VAL A 355 -13.69 -7.01 8.60
N ILE A 356 -13.58 -6.16 9.61
CA ILE A 356 -14.59 -5.20 10.03
C ILE A 356 -13.92 -3.83 10.17
N LYS A 357 -14.42 -2.82 9.44
CA LYS A 357 -14.02 -1.42 9.64
C LYS A 357 -14.77 -0.79 10.80
N PHE A 358 -14.16 0.17 11.50
CA PHE A 358 -14.76 0.86 12.63
C PHE A 358 -14.93 2.37 12.38
N SER A 359 -15.89 2.98 13.08
CA SER A 359 -16.40 4.32 12.78
C SER A 359 -15.45 5.47 13.07
N GLU A 360 -14.63 5.37 14.11
CA GLU A 360 -13.63 6.38 14.47
C GLU A 360 -12.25 5.86 14.10
N ASN A 361 -11.80 6.17 12.89
CA ASN A 361 -10.64 5.55 12.28
C ASN A 361 -9.48 6.51 11.99
N VAL A 362 -8.27 5.98 11.92
CA VAL A 362 -7.11 6.72 11.42
C VAL A 362 -7.12 6.72 9.90
N LEU A 363 -6.67 7.82 9.29
CA LEU A 363 -6.15 7.81 7.92
C LEU A 363 -4.65 8.08 7.99
N LEU A 364 -3.87 7.10 7.52
CA LEU A 364 -2.43 7.20 7.37
C LEU A 364 -2.11 7.36 5.89
N VAL A 365 -1.16 8.23 5.58
CA VAL A 365 -0.62 8.37 4.24
C VAL A 365 0.89 8.38 4.34
N ASP A 366 1.52 7.40 3.71
CA ASP A 366 2.97 7.32 3.56
C ASP A 366 3.37 7.86 2.20
N GLY A 367 4.56 8.43 2.08
CA GLY A 367 4.94 9.13 0.85
C GLY A 367 6.36 9.67 0.85
N LEU A 368 6.78 10.15 -0.33
CA LEU A 368 8.10 10.70 -0.56
C LEU A 368 8.32 11.98 0.24
N VAL A 369 9.46 11.99 0.93
CA VAL A 369 10.03 13.15 1.61
C VAL A 369 11.43 13.41 1.04
N VAL A 370 11.74 14.67 0.75
CA VAL A 370 13.02 15.07 0.14
C VAL A 370 13.83 15.95 1.11
N SER A 371 15.07 15.53 1.37
CA SER A 371 15.99 16.25 2.25
C SER A 371 16.26 17.65 1.74
N LYS A 372 16.34 18.64 2.65
CA LYS A 372 16.72 20.01 2.30
C LYS A 372 18.14 20.09 1.73
N ASN A 373 19.01 19.16 2.11
CA ASN A 373 20.44 19.18 1.79
C ASN A 373 20.79 18.37 0.54
N ILE A 374 19.80 17.90 -0.22
CA ILE A 374 20.03 17.25 -1.53
C ILE A 374 20.62 18.25 -2.53
N SER A 375 21.63 17.81 -3.30
CA SER A 375 22.17 18.62 -4.40
C SER A 375 21.23 18.59 -5.61
N ASN A 376 21.26 19.62 -6.45
CA ASN A 376 20.42 19.69 -7.65
C ASN A 376 20.63 18.47 -8.58
N ALA A 377 21.87 18.00 -8.74
CA ALA A 377 22.18 16.83 -9.56
C ALA A 377 21.59 15.54 -9.00
N ASN A 378 21.70 15.32 -7.68
CA ASN A 378 21.09 14.14 -7.04
C ASN A 378 19.57 14.23 -7.05
N GLU A 379 19.01 15.43 -6.96
CA GLU A 379 17.57 15.66 -7.06
C GLU A 379 17.03 15.33 -8.47
N ASP A 380 17.75 15.69 -9.54
CA ASP A 380 17.39 15.30 -10.92
C ASP A 380 17.38 13.78 -11.08
N ILE A 381 18.44 13.12 -10.62
CA ILE A 381 18.55 11.66 -10.64
C ILE A 381 17.45 11.01 -9.80
N LEU A 382 17.11 11.59 -8.64
CA LEU A 382 16.06 11.10 -7.76
C LEU A 382 14.72 11.08 -8.51
N TYR A 383 14.31 12.21 -9.07
CA TYR A 383 13.01 12.29 -9.74
C TYR A 383 12.94 11.43 -11.00
N GLN A 384 14.03 11.33 -11.78
CA GLN A 384 14.10 10.40 -12.90
C GLN A 384 13.98 8.94 -12.45
N THR A 385 14.69 8.56 -11.38
CA THR A 385 14.64 7.20 -10.82
C THR A 385 13.24 6.86 -10.33
N LEU A 386 12.59 7.80 -9.64
CA LEU A 386 11.23 7.62 -9.11
C LEU A 386 10.18 7.49 -10.23
N ARG A 387 10.26 8.31 -11.29
CA ARG A 387 9.40 8.15 -12.49
C ARG A 387 9.57 6.83 -13.22
N ASN A 388 10.71 6.17 -13.05
CA ASN A 388 10.98 4.88 -13.69
C ASN A 388 10.72 3.69 -12.74
N SER A 389 10.29 3.96 -11.50
CA SER A 389 10.04 2.96 -10.46
C SER A 389 8.68 3.19 -9.78
N ILE A 390 8.67 3.45 -8.46
CA ILE A 390 7.44 3.47 -7.64
C ILE A 390 6.46 4.61 -7.98
N TYR A 391 6.88 5.63 -8.73
CA TYR A 391 6.02 6.71 -9.22
C TYR A 391 5.93 6.73 -10.75
N ALA A 392 6.10 5.57 -11.39
CA ALA A 392 5.88 5.46 -12.82
C ALA A 392 4.45 5.87 -13.19
N ASN A 393 4.33 6.69 -14.22
CA ASN A 393 3.05 7.21 -14.70
C ASN A 393 2.23 8.00 -13.66
N ILE A 394 2.88 8.59 -12.64
CA ILE A 394 2.21 9.40 -11.61
C ILE A 394 1.28 10.49 -12.19
N GLU A 395 1.62 11.04 -13.36
CA GLU A 395 0.86 12.08 -14.05
C GLU A 395 -0.33 11.56 -14.87
N ALA A 396 -0.56 10.24 -14.95
CA ALA A 396 -1.51 9.64 -15.87
C ALA A 396 -2.91 10.27 -15.80
N ALA A 397 -3.50 10.34 -14.61
CA ALA A 397 -4.83 10.94 -14.41
C ALA A 397 -4.93 12.38 -14.95
N TYR A 398 -3.84 13.15 -14.83
CA TYR A 398 -3.79 14.50 -15.39
C TYR A 398 -3.61 14.49 -16.91
N THR A 399 -2.64 13.73 -17.43
CA THR A 399 -2.25 13.73 -18.86
C THR A 399 -3.40 13.33 -19.77
N TYR A 400 -4.22 12.38 -19.33
CA TYR A 400 -5.36 11.92 -20.13
C TYR A 400 -6.61 12.80 -19.97
N ASN A 401 -6.59 13.81 -19.08
CA ASN A 401 -7.76 14.61 -18.67
C ASN A 401 -8.98 13.79 -18.18
N ASP A 402 -8.81 12.47 -18.02
CA ASP A 402 -9.81 11.49 -17.62
C ASP A 402 -9.07 10.21 -17.17
N GLU A 403 -9.29 9.76 -15.93
CA GLU A 403 -8.75 8.51 -15.37
C GLU A 403 -9.17 7.27 -16.19
N LYS A 404 -10.34 7.33 -16.83
CA LYS A 404 -10.86 6.24 -17.67
C LYS A 404 -10.02 6.03 -18.90
N ALA A 405 -9.46 7.10 -19.48
CA ALA A 405 -8.61 7.00 -20.66
C ALA A 405 -7.29 6.29 -20.36
N PHE A 406 -6.72 6.44 -19.16
CA PHE A 406 -5.56 5.65 -18.74
C PHE A 406 -5.90 4.16 -18.62
N GLN A 407 -7.01 3.82 -17.97
CA GLN A 407 -7.48 2.43 -17.84
C GLN A 407 -7.74 1.79 -19.21
N THR A 408 -8.42 2.52 -20.11
CA THR A 408 -8.71 2.05 -21.48
C THR A 408 -7.43 1.88 -22.31
N LYS A 409 -6.40 2.73 -22.13
CA LYS A 409 -5.10 2.53 -22.76
C LYS A 409 -4.40 1.28 -22.22
N LEU A 410 -4.35 1.12 -20.90
CA LEU A 410 -3.71 -0.03 -20.26
C LEU A 410 -4.38 -1.34 -20.71
N TYR A 411 -5.70 -1.32 -20.88
CA TYR A 411 -6.45 -2.45 -21.42
C TYR A 411 -6.17 -2.70 -22.92
N ASP A 412 -6.00 -1.67 -23.76
CA ASP A 412 -5.55 -1.85 -25.15
C ASP A 412 -4.16 -2.51 -25.20
N ASP A 413 -3.23 -2.04 -24.36
CA ASP A 413 -1.89 -2.62 -24.20
C ASP A 413 -2.01 -4.11 -23.80
N TYR A 414 -2.82 -4.44 -22.80
CA TYR A 414 -3.10 -5.81 -22.36
C TYR A 414 -3.62 -6.70 -23.49
N LEU A 415 -4.58 -6.20 -24.27
CA LEU A 415 -5.14 -6.94 -25.39
C LEU A 415 -4.09 -7.22 -26.49
N ASN A 416 -3.22 -6.25 -26.76
CA ASN A 416 -2.16 -6.42 -27.75
C ASN A 416 -1.13 -7.46 -27.29
N ILE A 417 -0.69 -7.39 -26.04
CA ILE A 417 0.33 -8.29 -25.48
C ILE A 417 -0.17 -9.74 -25.41
N LEU A 418 -1.40 -9.96 -24.94
CA LEU A 418 -1.87 -11.32 -24.69
C LEU A 418 -2.48 -12.01 -25.91
N PHE A 419 -3.18 -11.27 -26.77
CA PHE A 419 -4.05 -11.88 -27.78
C PHE A 419 -3.54 -11.69 -29.20
N ARG A 420 -2.97 -10.52 -29.55
CA ARG A 420 -2.75 -10.10 -30.95
C ARG A 420 -2.06 -11.17 -31.81
N ASP A 421 -0.85 -11.57 -31.45
CA ASP A 421 -0.03 -12.42 -32.31
C ASP A 421 -0.60 -13.85 -32.41
N LYS A 422 -1.10 -14.40 -31.28
CA LYS A 422 -1.77 -15.71 -31.26
C LYS A 422 -3.07 -15.68 -32.06
N PHE A 423 -3.87 -14.62 -31.91
CA PHE A 423 -5.11 -14.41 -32.64
C PHE A 423 -4.86 -14.36 -34.15
N ILE A 424 -3.98 -13.47 -34.62
CA ILE A 424 -3.68 -13.29 -36.04
C ILE A 424 -3.18 -14.59 -36.66
N LYS A 425 -2.23 -15.26 -36.00
CA LYS A 425 -1.66 -16.53 -36.46
C LYS A 425 -2.74 -17.59 -36.66
N ILE A 426 -3.58 -17.81 -35.66
CA ILE A 426 -4.62 -18.85 -35.70
C ILE A 426 -5.71 -18.47 -36.71
N PHE A 427 -6.11 -17.20 -36.76
CA PHE A 427 -7.14 -16.74 -37.68
C PHE A 427 -6.71 -16.99 -39.14
N ASN A 428 -5.49 -16.57 -39.51
CA ASN A 428 -4.95 -16.76 -40.86
C ASN A 428 -4.80 -18.25 -41.24
N GLN A 429 -4.46 -19.11 -40.28
CA GLN A 429 -4.39 -20.56 -40.51
C GLN A 429 -5.74 -21.21 -40.83
N ASN A 430 -6.85 -20.61 -40.37
CA ASN A 430 -8.19 -21.18 -40.52
C ASN A 430 -9.08 -20.43 -41.52
N LYS A 431 -8.64 -19.27 -42.04
CA LYS A 431 -9.36 -18.45 -43.03
C LYS A 431 -8.41 -17.92 -44.09
N LEU A 432 -8.18 -18.73 -45.13
CA LEU A 432 -7.16 -18.52 -46.17
C LEU A 432 -7.24 -17.17 -46.94
N ASN A 433 -8.37 -16.46 -46.90
CA ASN A 433 -8.62 -15.25 -47.70
C ASN A 433 -9.04 -14.01 -46.87
N ARG A 434 -8.81 -14.00 -45.55
CA ARG A 434 -9.17 -12.86 -44.68
C ARG A 434 -7.96 -12.42 -43.86
N ASP A 435 -7.78 -11.11 -43.72
CA ASP A 435 -6.70 -10.54 -42.93
C ASP A 435 -7.00 -10.65 -41.43
N GLY A 436 -6.24 -11.51 -40.73
CA GLY A 436 -6.31 -11.69 -39.29
C GLY A 436 -5.99 -10.42 -38.49
N LEU A 437 -5.18 -9.49 -39.02
CA LEU A 437 -4.91 -8.21 -38.36
C LEU A 437 -6.17 -7.35 -38.33
N VAL A 438 -6.84 -7.18 -39.48
CA VAL A 438 -8.11 -6.45 -39.57
C VAL A 438 -9.15 -7.05 -38.63
N LYS A 439 -9.23 -8.39 -38.56
CA LYS A 439 -10.18 -9.07 -37.67
C LYS A 439 -9.83 -8.92 -36.19
N PHE A 440 -8.55 -8.93 -35.84
CA PHE A 440 -8.12 -8.62 -34.49
C PHE A 440 -8.47 -7.18 -34.10
N ASP A 441 -8.26 -6.20 -34.98
CA ASP A 441 -8.58 -4.80 -34.71
C ASP A 441 -10.10 -4.57 -34.55
N GLU A 442 -10.92 -5.23 -35.36
CA GLU A 442 -12.39 -5.25 -35.18
C GLU A 442 -12.79 -5.83 -33.81
N PHE A 443 -12.21 -6.98 -33.44
CA PHE A 443 -12.44 -7.64 -32.15
C PHE A 443 -12.03 -6.72 -30.98
N LYS A 444 -10.80 -6.19 -31.02
CA LYS A 444 -10.23 -5.30 -30.01
C LYS A 444 -11.07 -4.04 -29.85
N SER A 445 -11.49 -3.41 -30.95
CA SER A 445 -12.31 -2.20 -30.93
C SER A 445 -13.66 -2.42 -30.23
N LYS A 446 -14.37 -3.52 -30.54
CA LYS A 446 -15.62 -3.88 -29.85
C LYS A 446 -15.39 -4.11 -28.36
N LEU A 447 -14.36 -4.86 -28.03
CA LEU A 447 -14.05 -5.21 -26.65
C LEU A 447 -13.65 -3.99 -25.81
N ARG A 448 -12.88 -3.05 -26.38
CA ARG A 448 -12.55 -1.78 -25.74
C ARG A 448 -13.78 -0.93 -25.45
N LYS A 449 -14.74 -0.86 -26.36
CA LYS A 449 -16.01 -0.15 -26.11
C LYS A 449 -16.79 -0.77 -24.95
N ILE A 450 -16.79 -2.09 -24.84
CA ILE A 450 -17.41 -2.78 -23.70
C ILE A 450 -16.67 -2.40 -22.41
N PHE A 451 -15.34 -2.53 -22.39
CA PHE A 451 -14.52 -2.20 -21.24
C PHE A 451 -14.71 -0.75 -20.79
N ASP A 452 -14.64 0.21 -21.71
CA ASP A 452 -14.88 1.63 -21.44
C ASP A 452 -16.25 1.89 -20.80
N SER A 453 -17.29 1.19 -21.29
CA SER A 453 -18.64 1.27 -20.71
C SER A 453 -18.77 0.68 -19.29
N THR A 454 -17.75 -0.04 -18.82
CA THR A 454 -17.69 -0.64 -17.48
C THR A 454 -16.86 0.14 -16.48
N LEU A 455 -16.26 1.26 -16.89
CA LEU A 455 -15.46 2.14 -16.04
C LEU A 455 -16.34 3.10 -15.23
N ASN A 456 -17.41 2.57 -14.64
CA ASN A 456 -18.29 3.32 -13.74
C ASN A 456 -17.74 3.30 -12.31
N ASP A 457 -18.00 4.36 -11.54
CA ASP A 457 -17.53 4.49 -10.15
C ASP A 457 -18.09 3.39 -9.22
N LEU A 458 -19.25 2.83 -9.60
CA LEU A 458 -19.93 1.75 -8.91
C LEU A 458 -19.53 0.38 -9.46
N ILE A 459 -18.99 -0.46 -8.59
CA ILE A 459 -18.62 -1.84 -8.90
C ILE A 459 -19.86 -2.74 -8.89
N ASP A 460 -20.28 -3.19 -10.08
CA ASP A 460 -21.45 -4.07 -10.25
C ASP A 460 -21.15 -5.27 -11.15
N ASN A 461 -21.60 -6.45 -10.74
CA ASN A 461 -21.43 -7.69 -11.50
C ASN A 461 -22.13 -7.64 -12.87
N SER A 462 -23.18 -6.82 -13.01
CA SER A 462 -23.86 -6.60 -14.30
C SER A 462 -22.91 -6.04 -15.37
N GLU A 463 -21.86 -5.32 -14.97
CA GLU A 463 -20.83 -4.80 -15.86
C GLU A 463 -19.96 -5.92 -16.46
N LEU A 464 -19.57 -6.90 -15.64
CA LEU A 464 -18.77 -8.04 -16.10
C LEU A 464 -19.60 -9.00 -16.99
N GLU A 465 -20.91 -9.04 -16.82
CA GLU A 465 -21.81 -9.84 -17.66
C GLU A 465 -21.84 -9.36 -19.12
N LYS A 466 -21.56 -8.07 -19.39
CA LYS A 466 -21.44 -7.54 -20.75
C LYS A 466 -20.39 -8.29 -21.58
N PHE A 467 -19.30 -8.73 -20.95
CA PHE A 467 -18.26 -9.54 -21.60
C PHE A 467 -18.75 -10.95 -21.92
N LYS A 468 -19.58 -11.53 -21.06
CA LYS A 468 -20.19 -12.84 -21.31
C LYS A 468 -21.17 -12.80 -22.48
N ILE A 469 -22.01 -11.77 -22.56
CA ILE A 469 -22.90 -11.53 -23.70
C ILE A 469 -22.08 -11.37 -24.99
N PHE A 470 -21.00 -10.61 -24.95
CA PHE A 470 -20.10 -10.45 -26.09
C PHE A 470 -19.49 -11.78 -26.56
N VAL A 471 -18.99 -12.61 -25.63
CA VAL A 471 -18.44 -13.92 -25.95
C VAL A 471 -19.51 -14.88 -26.50
N GLN A 472 -20.73 -14.83 -25.98
CA GLN A 472 -21.86 -15.61 -26.52
C GLN A 472 -22.18 -15.21 -27.96
N ASP A 473 -22.16 -13.91 -28.29
CA ASP A 473 -22.33 -13.43 -29.67
C ASP A 473 -21.17 -13.87 -30.57
N LEU A 474 -19.93 -13.81 -30.05
CA LEU A 474 -18.75 -14.30 -30.77
C LEU A 474 -18.85 -15.79 -31.12
N PHE A 475 -19.39 -16.62 -30.22
CA PHE A 475 -19.51 -18.06 -30.41
C PHE A 475 -20.86 -18.49 -31.01
N SER A 476 -21.78 -17.57 -31.24
CA SER A 476 -23.08 -17.86 -31.85
C SER A 476 -22.93 -18.40 -33.27
N THR A 477 -23.81 -19.33 -33.67
CA THR A 477 -23.89 -19.82 -35.06
C THR A 477 -24.26 -18.71 -36.06
N LYS A 478 -24.78 -17.58 -35.59
CA LYS A 478 -25.01 -16.38 -36.39
C LYS A 478 -23.72 -15.67 -36.81
N ASN A 479 -22.60 -15.95 -36.14
CA ASN A 479 -21.29 -15.40 -36.45
C ASN A 479 -20.50 -16.37 -37.35
N ASN A 480 -20.24 -15.95 -38.60
CA ASN A 480 -19.53 -16.75 -39.61
C ASN A 480 -18.09 -17.15 -39.23
N ASP A 481 -17.52 -16.52 -38.21
CA ASP A 481 -16.18 -16.80 -37.70
C ASP A 481 -16.21 -17.49 -36.32
N SER A 482 -17.39 -17.90 -35.83
CA SER A 482 -17.57 -18.52 -34.49
C SER A 482 -16.62 -19.68 -34.20
N GLU A 483 -16.55 -20.68 -35.09
CA GLU A 483 -15.67 -21.84 -34.89
C GLU A 483 -14.18 -21.44 -34.85
N VAL A 484 -13.79 -20.40 -35.60
CA VAL A 484 -12.42 -19.87 -35.55
C VAL A 484 -12.16 -19.17 -34.21
N TYR A 485 -13.10 -18.36 -33.71
CA TYR A 485 -13.00 -17.77 -32.37
C TYR A 485 -12.88 -18.84 -31.28
N LYS A 486 -13.69 -19.91 -31.36
CA LYS A 486 -13.59 -21.04 -30.42
C LYS A 486 -12.20 -21.69 -30.45
N ILE A 487 -11.62 -21.90 -31.64
CA ILE A 487 -10.26 -22.42 -31.79
C ILE A 487 -9.21 -21.45 -31.20
N ILE A 488 -9.34 -20.16 -31.51
CA ILE A 488 -8.45 -19.11 -30.99
C ILE A 488 -8.42 -19.15 -29.47
N PHE A 489 -9.59 -19.07 -28.81
CA PHE A 489 -9.65 -19.01 -27.35
C PHE A 489 -9.28 -20.34 -26.68
N LYS A 490 -9.59 -21.50 -27.28
CA LYS A 490 -9.04 -22.78 -26.80
C LYS A 490 -7.51 -22.76 -26.78
N LYS A 491 -6.86 -22.21 -27.80
CA LYS A 491 -5.39 -22.11 -27.86
C LYS A 491 -4.82 -21.05 -26.92
N ILE A 492 -5.44 -19.87 -26.82
CA ILE A 492 -4.98 -18.80 -25.93
C ILE A 492 -5.08 -19.24 -24.46
N LEU A 493 -6.16 -19.93 -24.10
CA LEU A 493 -6.41 -20.44 -22.74
C LEU A 493 -5.74 -21.80 -22.46
N ASN A 494 -4.92 -22.32 -23.39
CA ASN A 494 -4.23 -23.61 -23.28
C ASN A 494 -5.18 -24.80 -22.95
N ILE A 495 -6.38 -24.80 -23.53
CA ILE A 495 -7.40 -25.84 -23.33
C ILE A 495 -7.17 -26.95 -24.36
N ASN A 496 -6.62 -28.07 -23.90
CA ASN A 496 -6.27 -29.23 -24.73
C ASN A 496 -7.32 -30.34 -24.75
N THR A 497 -8.35 -30.24 -23.91
CA THR A 497 -9.42 -31.24 -23.78
C THR A 497 -10.75 -30.70 -24.28
N ASP A 498 -11.66 -31.61 -24.62
CA ASP A 498 -13.04 -31.24 -24.90
C ASP A 498 -13.70 -30.67 -23.64
N ILE A 499 -14.07 -29.40 -23.72
CA ILE A 499 -14.85 -28.70 -22.71
C ILE A 499 -16.18 -28.30 -23.32
N SER A 500 -17.21 -28.19 -22.47
CA SER A 500 -18.50 -27.67 -22.91
C SER A 500 -18.37 -26.23 -23.40
N GLU A 501 -19.21 -25.84 -24.37
CA GLU A 501 -19.24 -24.47 -24.89
C GLU A 501 -19.48 -23.44 -23.78
N LYS A 502 -20.37 -23.77 -22.83
CA LYS A 502 -20.61 -22.94 -21.62
C LYS A 502 -19.32 -22.68 -20.85
N LYS A 503 -18.51 -23.71 -20.59
CA LYS A 503 -17.24 -23.56 -19.85
C LYS A 503 -16.21 -22.76 -20.63
N LEU A 504 -16.21 -22.87 -21.97
CA LEU A 504 -15.36 -22.06 -22.84
C LEU A 504 -15.79 -20.59 -22.80
N ILE A 505 -17.11 -20.32 -22.84
CA ILE A 505 -17.68 -18.98 -22.72
C ILE A 505 -17.26 -18.37 -21.38
N ASP A 506 -17.49 -19.06 -20.26
CA ASP A 506 -17.22 -18.53 -18.92
C ASP A 506 -15.72 -18.20 -18.76
N LYS A 507 -14.81 -19.11 -19.18
CA LYS A 507 -13.36 -18.87 -19.13
C LYS A 507 -12.91 -17.73 -20.06
N THR A 508 -13.48 -17.65 -21.26
CA THR A 508 -13.15 -16.58 -22.21
C THR A 508 -13.65 -15.23 -21.69
N SER A 509 -14.87 -15.17 -21.16
CA SER A 509 -15.41 -13.94 -20.59
C SER A 509 -14.61 -13.44 -19.40
N PHE A 510 -14.15 -14.35 -18.54
CA PHE A 510 -13.29 -14.02 -17.40
C PHE A 510 -11.98 -13.36 -17.88
N VAL A 511 -11.25 -13.99 -18.79
CA VAL A 511 -9.95 -13.46 -19.28
C VAL A 511 -10.08 -12.16 -20.07
N LEU A 512 -11.25 -11.91 -20.69
CA LEU A 512 -11.52 -10.67 -21.39
C LEU A 512 -12.07 -9.56 -20.48
N SER A 513 -12.66 -9.85 -19.34
CA SER A 513 -13.38 -8.82 -18.55
C SER A 513 -12.48 -7.85 -17.79
N HIS A 514 -11.19 -8.18 -17.68
CA HIS A 514 -10.22 -7.44 -16.89
C HIS A 514 -8.79 -7.61 -17.38
N ILE A 515 -7.92 -6.77 -16.84
CA ILE A 515 -6.47 -6.89 -16.93
C ILE A 515 -6.02 -7.91 -15.88
N ASP A 516 -5.56 -9.08 -16.31
CA ASP A 516 -5.08 -10.14 -15.41
C ASP A 516 -3.64 -9.88 -14.97
N PHE A 517 -3.47 -9.38 -13.74
CA PHE A 517 -2.17 -9.12 -13.12
C PHE A 517 -1.34 -10.39 -12.88
N LYS A 518 -1.98 -11.57 -12.82
CA LYS A 518 -1.30 -12.85 -12.60
C LYS A 518 -0.79 -13.49 -13.90
N ASN A 519 -1.13 -12.92 -15.07
CA ASN A 519 -0.66 -13.44 -16.34
C ASN A 519 0.84 -13.13 -16.54
N GLU A 520 1.65 -14.16 -16.76
CA GLU A 520 3.11 -14.06 -16.87
C GLU A 520 3.58 -13.08 -17.97
N SER A 521 3.05 -13.21 -19.19
CA SER A 521 3.45 -12.33 -20.31
C SER A 521 3.04 -10.88 -20.10
N TRP A 522 1.91 -10.66 -19.41
CA TRP A 522 1.51 -9.31 -19.03
C TRP A 522 2.36 -8.76 -17.87
N ASN A 523 2.70 -9.59 -16.90
CA ASN A 523 3.50 -9.19 -15.75
C ASN A 523 4.90 -8.71 -16.16
N GLU A 524 5.55 -9.37 -17.12
CA GLU A 524 6.82 -8.88 -17.69
C GLU A 524 6.70 -7.47 -18.28
N PHE A 525 5.61 -7.20 -18.99
CA PHE A 525 5.33 -5.88 -19.54
C PHE A 525 4.99 -4.84 -18.46
N LEU A 526 4.23 -5.22 -17.42
CA LEU A 526 3.97 -4.38 -16.25
C LEU A 526 5.26 -3.99 -15.54
N ILE A 527 6.17 -4.93 -15.29
CA ILE A 527 7.48 -4.70 -14.65
C ILE A 527 8.30 -3.64 -15.41
N GLU A 528 8.24 -3.67 -16.74
CA GLU A 528 8.95 -2.73 -17.58
C GLU A 528 8.28 -1.35 -17.62
N LYS A 529 6.98 -1.30 -17.94
CA LYS A 529 6.26 -0.05 -18.29
C LYS A 529 5.45 0.57 -17.15
N TYR A 530 4.97 -0.25 -16.22
CA TYR A 530 4.09 0.13 -15.11
C TYR A 530 4.56 -0.47 -13.77
N PRO A 531 5.83 -0.26 -13.38
CA PRO A 531 6.38 -0.89 -12.17
C PRO A 531 5.69 -0.44 -10.88
N ASN A 532 5.01 0.70 -10.88
CA ASN A 532 4.12 1.13 -9.79
C ASN A 532 2.93 0.17 -9.58
N LEU A 533 2.38 -0.40 -10.65
CA LEU A 533 1.27 -1.37 -10.58
C LEU A 533 1.75 -2.76 -10.13
N GLU A 534 2.94 -3.20 -10.56
CA GLU A 534 3.55 -4.44 -10.06
C GLU A 534 3.87 -4.34 -8.56
N ASN A 535 4.25 -3.16 -8.09
CA ASN A 535 4.50 -2.93 -6.69
C ASN A 535 3.26 -3.14 -5.81
N PHE A 536 2.07 -2.81 -6.32
CA PHE A 536 0.82 -3.15 -5.64
C PHE A 536 0.64 -4.67 -5.50
N THR A 537 0.91 -5.45 -6.56
CA THR A 537 0.81 -6.91 -6.52
C THR A 537 1.73 -7.53 -5.45
N PHE A 538 2.82 -6.85 -5.09
CA PHE A 538 3.72 -7.30 -4.04
C PHE A 538 3.25 -6.96 -2.61
N ILE A 539 2.65 -5.77 -2.40
CA ILE A 539 2.39 -5.23 -1.05
C ILE A 539 0.90 -5.26 -0.68
N ASN A 540 0.00 -5.19 -1.67
CA ASN A 540 -1.47 -5.08 -1.52
C ASN A 540 -1.95 -3.81 -0.79
N TYR A 541 -1.15 -2.75 -0.73
CA TYR A 541 -1.51 -1.51 -0.04
C TYR A 541 -2.25 -0.55 -0.96
N THR A 542 -3.23 0.17 -0.44
CA THR A 542 -4.10 1.05 -1.24
C THR A 542 -3.31 2.24 -1.79
N PRO A 543 -3.16 2.38 -3.13
CA PRO A 543 -2.46 3.50 -3.72
C PRO A 543 -3.12 4.84 -3.39
N SER A 544 -2.29 5.87 -3.25
CA SER A 544 -2.76 7.25 -3.12
C SER A 544 -2.95 7.96 -4.46
N ASN A 545 -2.33 7.44 -5.53
CA ASN A 545 -2.54 7.91 -6.90
C ASN A 545 -3.88 7.37 -7.43
N ILE A 546 -4.74 8.25 -7.95
CA ILE A 546 -6.09 7.88 -8.35
C ILE A 546 -6.12 6.95 -9.57
N ALA A 547 -5.22 7.16 -10.55
CA ALA A 547 -5.15 6.31 -11.73
C ALA A 547 -4.75 4.87 -11.37
N GLU A 548 -3.81 4.70 -10.44
CA GLU A 548 -3.42 3.39 -9.93
C GLU A 548 -4.56 2.75 -9.12
N TYR A 549 -5.14 3.52 -8.19
CA TYR A 549 -6.25 3.10 -7.35
C TYR A 549 -7.40 2.51 -8.17
N ASP A 550 -7.84 3.21 -9.22
CA ASP A 550 -8.96 2.77 -10.05
C ASP A 550 -8.63 1.56 -10.92
N VAL A 551 -7.43 1.53 -11.52
CA VAL A 551 -6.95 0.35 -12.27
C VAL A 551 -7.02 -0.90 -11.40
N ILE A 552 -6.50 -0.81 -10.17
CA ILE A 552 -6.47 -1.94 -9.22
C ILE A 552 -7.88 -2.32 -8.79
N LYS A 553 -8.68 -1.34 -8.35
CA LYS A 553 -10.06 -1.56 -7.89
C LYS A 553 -10.90 -2.28 -8.95
N ARG A 554 -10.77 -1.89 -10.22
CA ARG A 554 -11.57 -2.43 -11.33
C ARG A 554 -11.06 -3.78 -11.86
N ASN A 555 -9.78 -4.10 -11.73
CA ASN A 555 -9.20 -5.26 -12.44
C ASN A 555 -8.67 -6.36 -11.52
N TYR A 556 -8.22 -6.03 -10.31
CA TYR A 556 -7.54 -6.99 -9.45
C TYR A 556 -8.51 -7.90 -8.69
N PHE A 557 -9.66 -7.36 -8.29
CA PHE A 557 -10.61 -8.04 -7.39
C PHE A 557 -11.74 -8.75 -8.15
N ILE A 558 -11.39 -9.69 -9.02
CA ILE A 558 -12.35 -10.46 -9.83
C ILE A 558 -12.21 -11.96 -9.56
N ASN A 559 -13.33 -12.60 -9.26
CA ASN A 559 -13.42 -14.04 -9.02
C ASN A 559 -13.46 -14.81 -10.35
N GLU A 560 -13.03 -16.08 -10.33
CA GLU A 560 -13.02 -16.96 -11.51
C GLU A 560 -14.39 -17.14 -12.18
N ASN A 561 -15.49 -16.91 -11.45
CA ASN A 561 -16.85 -16.93 -11.97
C ASN A 561 -17.26 -15.61 -12.66
N ASN A 562 -16.30 -14.72 -12.95
CA ASN A 562 -16.49 -13.42 -13.58
C ASN A 562 -17.40 -12.47 -12.77
N THR A 563 -17.22 -12.46 -11.45
CA THR A 563 -17.89 -11.51 -10.54
C THR A 563 -16.86 -10.73 -9.74
N PHE A 564 -17.21 -9.53 -9.30
CA PHE A 564 -16.35 -8.76 -8.41
C PHE A 564 -16.29 -9.38 -7.02
N ASP A 565 -15.09 -9.42 -6.45
CA ASP A 565 -14.85 -9.73 -5.06
C ASP A 565 -15.13 -8.50 -4.18
N LYS A 566 -16.42 -8.27 -3.94
CA LYS A 566 -16.88 -7.11 -3.16
C LYS A 566 -16.32 -7.08 -1.73
N THR A 567 -15.96 -8.23 -1.16
CA THR A 567 -15.34 -8.27 0.18
C THR A 567 -13.92 -7.74 0.12
N ALA A 568 -13.09 -8.21 -0.80
CA ALA A 568 -11.73 -7.70 -0.97
C ALA A 568 -11.73 -6.19 -1.29
N ILE A 569 -12.64 -5.75 -2.18
CA ILE A 569 -12.80 -4.33 -2.50
C ILE A 569 -13.15 -3.53 -1.24
N SER A 570 -14.08 -4.00 -0.41
CA SER A 570 -14.44 -3.28 0.83
C SER A 570 -13.30 -3.17 1.85
N ILE A 571 -12.31 -4.09 1.80
CA ILE A 571 -11.11 -4.02 2.62
C ILE A 571 -10.13 -3.00 2.00
N PHE A 572 -9.89 -3.13 0.70
CA PHE A 572 -9.01 -2.27 -0.09
C PHE A 572 -9.41 -0.78 -0.04
N GLU A 573 -10.69 -0.46 -0.16
CA GLU A 573 -11.16 0.91 -0.27
C GLU A 573 -11.04 1.67 1.07
N VAL A 574 -10.37 2.81 1.04
CA VAL A 574 -10.39 3.78 2.15
C VAL A 574 -11.50 4.79 1.85
N ASN A 575 -12.74 4.41 2.18
CA ASN A 575 -13.94 5.08 1.70
C ASN A 575 -14.45 6.17 2.66
N THR A 576 -14.83 7.34 2.12
CA THR A 576 -15.56 8.41 2.83
C THR A 576 -17.05 8.49 2.51
N SER A 577 -17.51 7.76 1.49
CA SER A 577 -18.92 7.79 1.02
C SER A 577 -19.85 6.93 1.89
N ASP A 578 -19.29 6.02 2.68
CA ASP A 578 -20.00 5.40 3.78
C ASP A 578 -19.97 6.37 4.97
N ASN A 579 -21.04 7.15 5.17
CA ASN A 579 -21.21 8.20 6.20
C ASN A 579 -20.94 7.74 7.66
N ASN A 580 -20.58 6.47 7.84
CA ASN A 580 -20.35 5.81 9.10
C ASN A 580 -18.88 5.84 9.57
N ILE A 581 -17.90 6.07 8.67
CA ILE A 581 -16.47 6.16 9.04
C ILE A 581 -15.99 7.61 9.01
N LYS A 582 -15.49 8.07 10.14
CA LYS A 582 -14.84 9.37 10.32
C LYS A 582 -13.35 9.15 10.48
N HIS A 583 -12.61 9.35 9.39
CA HIS A 583 -11.15 9.36 9.43
C HIS A 583 -10.60 10.60 10.14
N GLN A 584 -9.53 10.41 10.91
CA GLN A 584 -8.73 11.47 11.51
C GLN A 584 -7.25 11.25 11.26
N ARG A 585 -6.52 12.36 11.21
CA ARG A 585 -5.06 12.36 11.08
C ARG A 585 -4.36 12.25 12.43
N ILE A 586 -3.10 11.87 12.39
CA ILE A 586 -2.20 11.98 13.53
C ILE A 586 -1.55 13.36 13.50
N ARG A 587 -1.75 14.16 14.55
CA ARG A 587 -1.12 15.49 14.64
C ARG A 587 0.34 15.43 15.05
N GLY A 588 1.13 16.43 14.65
CA GLY A 588 2.52 16.58 15.07
C GLY A 588 2.66 16.76 16.59
N VAL A 589 3.82 16.41 17.15
CA VAL A 589 4.16 16.60 18.58
C VAL A 589 5.62 17.02 18.74
N SER A 590 5.92 17.68 19.85
CA SER A 590 7.31 17.97 20.22
C SER A 590 8.08 16.68 20.56
N GLU A 591 9.40 16.69 20.37
CA GLU A 591 10.27 15.54 20.73
C GLU A 591 10.14 15.18 22.20
N LYS A 592 10.08 16.19 23.08
CA LYS A 592 9.86 16.00 24.51
C LYS A 592 8.55 15.26 24.78
N THR A 593 7.45 15.67 24.13
CA THR A 593 6.17 14.97 24.27
C THR A 593 6.25 13.55 23.73
N GLN A 594 6.89 13.33 22.57
CA GLN A 594 7.06 12.01 21.98
C GLN A 594 7.86 11.08 22.90
N SER A 595 8.94 11.56 23.52
CA SER A 595 9.76 10.81 24.46
C SER A 595 8.99 10.43 25.74
N LEU A 596 8.26 11.38 26.34
CA LEU A 596 7.40 11.14 27.50
C LEU A 596 6.30 10.11 27.19
N LEU A 597 5.69 10.25 26.02
CA LEU A 597 4.63 9.39 25.51
C LEU A 597 5.12 7.97 25.29
N ASN A 598 6.24 7.77 24.58
CA ASN A 598 6.82 6.45 24.34
C ASN A 598 7.20 5.76 25.66
N THR A 599 7.79 6.52 26.59
CA THR A 599 8.16 6.01 27.92
C THR A 599 6.93 5.53 28.69
N TYR A 600 5.89 6.37 28.77
CA TYR A 600 4.68 6.01 29.51
C TYR A 600 3.91 4.86 28.87
N TYR A 601 3.79 4.85 27.54
CA TYR A 601 3.13 3.76 26.80
C TYR A 601 3.83 2.42 27.03
N ASN A 602 5.16 2.37 26.90
CA ASN A 602 5.94 1.16 27.13
C ASN A 602 5.81 0.67 28.58
N LEU A 603 5.79 1.58 29.55
CA LEU A 603 5.52 1.23 30.95
C LEU A 603 4.14 0.58 31.08
N GLN A 604 3.09 1.11 30.48
CA GLN A 604 1.75 0.54 30.66
C GLN A 604 1.55 -0.83 29.98
N ILE A 605 2.33 -1.16 28.94
CA ILE A 605 2.01 -2.28 28.03
C ILE A 605 3.05 -3.41 28.03
N LYS A 606 4.33 -3.13 28.28
CA LYS A 606 5.44 -4.10 28.09
C LYS A 606 6.05 -4.58 29.42
N HIS A 607 5.24 -4.74 30.47
CA HIS A 607 5.72 -5.16 31.80
C HIS A 607 6.13 -6.63 31.89
#